data_AF-A0A6P0V6X7-F1
#
_entry.id   AF-A0A6P0V6X7-F1
#
_cell.length_a   1.000
_cell.length_b   1.000
_cell.length_c   1.000
_cell.angle_alpha   90.00
_cell.angle_beta   90.00
_cell.angle_gamma   90.00
#
_symmetry.space_group_name_H-M   'P 1'
#
loop_
_entity.id
_entity.type
_entity.pdbx_description
1 polymer ?
#
loop_
_entity_poly.entity_id
_entity_poly.type
_entity_poly.pdbx_seq_one_letter_code
_entity_poly.pdbx_strand_id
1 'polypeptide(L)'
;MSRTRPSSRARLINAALELFTSQGVTETTTRQIAELAQVNEVTLFRQFGNKQGLLLAVIEDSAVFTHLGESLTEQLKQTKNLTEALKQYANDRIQALENIPGLLRSVVGEAGRYTIENRRALGRGVTIANRDVARYLATVIEREQLDPCLPPEKLASLLNGMLFGYLVIEVTSECHQLWDDRQDFLNSLVKLCLHGAVVQKELTDKTPKEQKSTSHPSEQKVADLPAFLVHSVLEQAKQQGLRDYALAYVLFAAGLSTQEIVALERSHQISNSQQHLLQVTQGVVRQVPVNQWIMGKRYGSYTRNPLSQWLKNRKDRQSAVFINDTEQPMSEVELRAAWQEFTSGLLISEKQPLFIEQARQTWCVEMLMKGIDLEDLSILSGWDTTQLQPYARRAREKAALERALRLDQKF
;
A
#
# COMPACT_ATOMS: atom_id res chain seq x y z
N MET A 1 -49.88 4.50 32.42
CA MET A 1 -48.79 3.94 31.60
C MET A 1 -47.70 3.45 32.55
N SER A 2 -47.52 2.13 32.68
CA SER A 2 -46.51 1.51 33.54
C SER A 2 -45.12 1.69 32.93
N ARG A 3 -44.24 2.48 33.55
CA ARG A 3 -42.80 2.50 33.25
C ARG A 3 -42.24 1.11 33.61
N THR A 4 -42.01 0.28 32.61
CA THR A 4 -41.40 -1.04 32.77
C THR A 4 -40.06 -0.87 33.50
N ARG A 5 -39.88 -1.53 34.65
CA ARG A 5 -38.61 -1.47 35.39
C ARG A 5 -37.49 -2.03 34.49
N PRO A 6 -36.31 -1.38 34.44
CA PRO A 6 -35.19 -1.88 33.65
C PRO A 6 -34.79 -3.29 34.12
N SER A 7 -34.41 -4.15 33.17
CA SER A 7 -34.03 -5.53 33.45
C SER A 7 -32.84 -5.58 34.42
N SER A 8 -32.67 -6.69 35.16
CA SER A 8 -31.50 -6.88 36.03
C SER A 8 -30.18 -6.75 35.27
N ARG A 9 -30.16 -7.12 33.98
CA ARG A 9 -28.99 -6.93 33.10
C ARG A 9 -28.67 -5.46 32.90
N ALA A 10 -29.68 -4.65 32.55
CA ALA A 10 -29.52 -3.21 32.34
C ALA A 10 -29.11 -2.48 33.63
N ARG A 11 -29.69 -2.87 34.79
CA ARG A 11 -29.29 -2.30 36.09
C ARG A 11 -27.83 -2.59 36.43
N LEU A 12 -27.36 -3.82 36.19
CA LEU A 12 -25.96 -4.20 36.40
C LEU A 12 -25.01 -3.42 35.49
N ILE A 13 -25.37 -3.23 34.22
CA ILE A 13 -24.58 -2.43 33.28
C ILE A 13 -24.49 -0.98 33.73
N ASN A 14 -25.62 -0.36 34.12
CA ASN A 14 -25.64 1.04 34.58
C ASN A 14 -24.82 1.22 35.86
N ALA A 15 -24.99 0.33 36.85
CA ALA A 15 -24.23 0.38 38.09
C ALA A 15 -22.72 0.18 37.86
N ALA A 16 -22.36 -0.73 36.96
CA ALA A 16 -20.97 -0.97 36.59
C ALA A 16 -20.37 0.25 35.88
N LEU A 17 -21.08 0.85 34.92
CA LEU A 17 -20.65 2.07 34.24
C LEU A 17 -20.39 3.22 35.23
N GLU A 18 -21.31 3.43 36.17
CA GLU A 18 -21.19 4.47 37.21
C GLU A 18 -19.96 4.25 38.10
N LEU A 19 -19.77 3.04 38.60
CA LEU A 19 -18.64 2.72 39.48
C LEU A 19 -17.31 2.72 38.72
N PHE A 20 -17.25 2.18 37.50
CA PHE A 20 -16.03 2.20 36.69
C PHE A 20 -15.61 3.62 36.32
N THR A 21 -16.56 4.52 36.09
CA THR A 21 -16.26 5.92 35.76
C THR A 21 -15.82 6.72 36.99
N SER A 22 -16.41 6.46 38.15
CA SER A 22 -16.13 7.23 39.37
C SER A 22 -14.86 6.81 40.11
N GLN A 23 -14.55 5.51 40.19
CA GLN A 23 -13.43 4.99 40.98
C GLN A 23 -12.49 4.05 40.20
N GLY A 24 -12.78 3.77 38.92
CA GLY A 24 -11.95 2.94 38.07
C GLY A 24 -12.22 1.43 38.17
N VAL A 25 -11.89 0.70 37.11
CA VAL A 25 -12.21 -0.73 36.98
C VAL A 25 -11.51 -1.60 38.02
N THR A 26 -10.26 -1.28 38.35
CA THR A 26 -9.44 -2.04 39.30
C THR A 26 -10.06 -2.05 40.70
N GLU A 27 -10.43 -0.86 41.20
CA GLU A 27 -10.94 -0.65 42.56
C GLU A 27 -12.41 -1.07 42.73
N THR A 28 -13.16 -1.22 41.63
CA THR A 28 -14.55 -1.69 41.68
C THR A 28 -14.65 -3.21 41.87
N THR A 29 -15.39 -3.64 42.88
CA THR A 29 -15.69 -5.05 43.15
C THR A 29 -17.05 -5.46 42.57
N THR A 30 -17.20 -6.75 42.23
CA THR A 30 -18.49 -7.31 41.76
C THR A 30 -19.62 -7.14 42.79
N ARG A 31 -19.27 -7.17 44.07
CA ARG A 31 -20.19 -6.93 45.18
C ARG A 31 -20.73 -5.51 45.19
N GLN A 32 -19.88 -4.49 45.09
CA GLN A 32 -20.31 -3.08 45.01
C GLN A 32 -21.27 -2.85 43.82
N ILE A 33 -20.97 -3.47 42.67
CA ILE A 33 -21.82 -3.36 41.48
C ILE A 33 -23.18 -4.01 41.74
N ALA A 34 -23.22 -5.21 42.31
CA ALA A 34 -24.47 -5.91 42.60
C ALA A 34 -25.32 -5.17 43.65
N GLU A 35 -24.68 -4.60 44.67
CA GLU A 35 -25.31 -3.76 45.69
C GLU A 35 -25.94 -2.50 45.07
N LEU A 36 -25.19 -1.75 44.26
CA LEU A 36 -25.68 -0.56 43.56
C LEU A 36 -26.81 -0.90 42.56
N ALA A 37 -26.68 -2.01 41.84
CA ALA A 37 -27.71 -2.50 40.92
C ALA A 37 -28.94 -3.08 41.63
N GLN A 38 -28.90 -3.25 42.96
CA GLN A 38 -29.94 -3.87 43.78
C GLN A 38 -30.29 -5.29 43.30
N VAL A 39 -29.27 -6.14 43.13
CA VAL A 39 -29.39 -7.56 42.79
C VAL A 39 -28.44 -8.41 43.64
N ASN A 40 -28.69 -9.72 43.72
CA ASN A 40 -27.73 -10.65 44.32
C ASN A 40 -26.50 -10.78 43.39
N GLU A 41 -25.29 -10.78 43.94
CA GLU A 41 -24.03 -10.94 43.21
C GLU A 41 -23.99 -12.20 42.32
N VAL A 42 -24.65 -13.28 42.73
CA VAL A 42 -24.82 -14.49 41.90
C VAL A 42 -25.50 -14.20 40.55
N THR A 43 -26.38 -13.19 40.51
CA THR A 43 -27.04 -12.73 39.27
C THR A 43 -26.02 -12.14 38.29
N LEU A 44 -25.02 -11.41 38.79
CA LEU A 44 -23.94 -10.85 37.99
C LEU A 44 -23.13 -11.99 37.36
N PHE A 45 -22.69 -12.97 38.16
CA PHE A 45 -21.94 -14.12 37.65
C PHE A 45 -22.75 -14.94 36.64
N ARG A 46 -24.05 -15.14 36.87
CA ARG A 46 -24.92 -15.85 35.92
C ARG A 46 -25.07 -15.12 34.59
N GLN A 47 -25.12 -13.78 34.59
CA GLN A 47 -25.35 -13.00 33.38
C GLN A 47 -24.06 -12.67 32.61
N PHE A 48 -22.95 -12.49 33.32
CA PHE A 48 -21.72 -11.95 32.73
C PHE A 48 -20.47 -12.78 33.01
N GLY A 49 -20.57 -13.83 33.82
CA GLY A 49 -19.46 -14.73 34.17
C GLY A 49 -18.49 -14.15 35.18
N ASN A 50 -17.99 -12.92 34.96
CA ASN A 50 -17.05 -12.23 35.86
C ASN A 50 -17.09 -10.70 35.67
N LYS A 51 -16.29 -9.96 36.45
CA LYS A 51 -16.17 -8.49 36.36
C LYS A 51 -15.78 -8.04 34.95
N GLN A 52 -14.88 -8.76 34.29
CA GLN A 52 -14.41 -8.45 32.94
C GLN A 52 -15.50 -8.68 31.87
N GLY A 53 -16.34 -9.70 32.01
CA GLY A 53 -17.49 -9.92 31.12
C GLY A 53 -18.54 -8.82 31.27
N LEU A 54 -18.73 -8.32 32.49
CA LEU A 54 -19.59 -7.16 32.73
C LEU A 54 -18.98 -5.88 32.16
N LEU A 55 -17.68 -5.66 32.32
CA LEU A 55 -16.96 -4.54 31.71
C LEU A 55 -17.17 -4.51 30.19
N LEU A 56 -17.11 -5.65 29.53
CA LEU A 56 -17.33 -5.76 28.09
C LEU A 56 -18.78 -5.50 27.70
N ALA A 57 -19.73 -5.98 28.49
CA ALA A 57 -21.13 -5.65 28.27
C ALA A 57 -21.40 -4.15 28.45
N VAL A 58 -20.71 -3.49 29.40
CA VAL A 58 -20.73 -2.03 29.54
C VAL A 58 -20.15 -1.36 28.30
N ILE A 59 -19.03 -1.86 27.76
CA ILE A 59 -18.44 -1.33 26.52
C ILE A 59 -19.41 -1.45 25.34
N GLU A 60 -20.01 -2.63 25.14
CA GLU A 60 -20.98 -2.88 24.07
C GLU A 60 -22.24 -2.01 24.18
N ASP A 61 -22.72 -1.75 25.40
CA ASP A 61 -23.94 -0.96 25.66
C ASP A 61 -23.64 0.55 25.76
N SER A 62 -22.37 0.92 26.02
CA SER A 62 -21.99 2.32 26.19
C SER A 62 -22.11 3.09 24.88
N ALA A 63 -22.69 4.27 25.00
CA ALA A 63 -22.78 5.30 23.96
C ALA A 63 -21.45 5.57 23.24
N VAL A 64 -20.33 5.33 23.91
CA VAL A 64 -18.97 5.55 23.41
C VAL A 64 -18.64 4.66 22.22
N PHE A 65 -19.39 3.57 21.97
CA PHE A 65 -19.24 2.74 20.77
C PHE A 65 -20.53 2.67 19.92
N THR A 66 -21.71 2.90 20.50
CA THR A 66 -23.01 2.81 19.81
C THR A 66 -23.58 4.15 19.31
N HIS A 67 -23.43 5.26 20.06
CA HIS A 67 -24.04 6.56 19.71
C HIS A 67 -23.16 7.44 18.80
N LEU A 68 -21.92 7.05 18.54
CA LEU A 68 -21.05 7.77 17.60
C LEU A 68 -21.59 7.72 16.16
N GLY A 69 -22.21 6.61 15.74
CA GLY A 69 -22.83 6.49 14.42
C GLY A 69 -23.98 7.48 14.20
N GLU A 70 -24.75 7.77 15.24
CA GLU A 70 -25.89 8.71 15.19
C GLU A 70 -25.42 10.17 15.14
N SER A 71 -24.44 10.54 15.97
CA SER A 71 -23.82 11.87 15.94
C SER A 71 -23.17 12.16 14.58
N LEU A 72 -22.49 11.16 13.99
CA LEU A 72 -21.94 11.24 12.64
C LEU A 72 -23.02 11.48 11.56
N THR A 73 -24.20 10.90 11.74
CA THR A 73 -25.32 11.04 10.79
C THR A 73 -25.95 12.44 10.83
N GLU A 74 -26.00 13.08 12.00
CA GLU A 74 -26.44 14.48 12.12
C GLU A 74 -25.40 15.46 11.60
N GLN A 75 -24.11 15.20 11.87
CA GLN A 75 -22.98 16.01 11.41
C GLN A 75 -22.81 15.98 9.89
N LEU A 76 -23.20 14.88 9.22
CA LEU A 76 -23.22 14.72 7.76
C LEU A 76 -23.91 15.89 7.03
N LYS A 77 -24.92 16.51 7.66
CA LYS A 77 -25.66 17.65 7.10
C LYS A 77 -24.90 18.99 7.20
N GLN A 78 -23.92 19.10 8.08
CA GLN A 78 -23.21 20.35 8.40
C GLN A 78 -21.77 20.37 7.87
N THR A 79 -21.16 19.20 7.64
CA THR A 79 -19.78 19.12 7.15
C THR A 79 -19.67 19.57 5.69
N LYS A 80 -18.75 20.50 5.40
CA LYS A 80 -18.55 21.05 4.05
C LYS A 80 -17.68 20.17 3.15
N ASN A 81 -16.66 19.52 3.70
CA ASN A 81 -15.70 18.69 2.97
C ASN A 81 -15.14 17.51 3.81
N LEU A 82 -14.49 16.54 3.16
CA LEU A 82 -13.98 15.31 3.78
C LEU A 82 -12.90 15.58 4.83
N THR A 83 -12.11 16.64 4.62
CA THR A 83 -11.05 17.05 5.56
C THR A 83 -11.66 17.47 6.89
N GLU A 84 -12.69 18.31 6.87
CA GLU A 84 -13.43 18.72 8.07
C GLU A 84 -14.15 17.53 8.73
N ALA A 85 -14.74 16.63 7.94
CA ALA A 85 -15.36 15.39 8.44
C ALA A 85 -14.37 14.56 9.25
N LEU A 86 -13.19 14.27 8.67
CA LEU A 86 -12.16 13.45 9.31
C LEU A 86 -11.61 14.12 10.56
N LYS A 87 -11.34 15.44 10.52
CA LYS A 87 -10.85 16.20 11.68
C LYS A 87 -11.86 16.19 12.83
N GLN A 88 -13.12 16.51 12.52
CA GLN A 88 -14.18 16.57 13.52
C GLN A 88 -14.40 15.20 14.16
N TYR A 89 -14.55 14.16 13.34
CA TYR A 89 -14.70 12.79 13.82
C TYR A 89 -13.55 12.36 14.73
N ALA A 90 -12.30 12.58 14.30
CA ALA A 90 -11.13 12.19 15.05
C ALA A 90 -11.06 12.92 16.40
N ASN A 91 -11.40 14.21 16.42
CA ASN A 91 -11.44 15.01 17.64
C ASN A 91 -12.52 14.54 18.61
N ASP A 92 -13.75 14.35 18.12
CA ASP A 92 -14.87 13.89 18.93
C ASP A 92 -14.59 12.49 19.50
N ARG A 93 -13.90 11.65 18.71
CA ARG A 93 -13.53 10.30 19.12
C ARG A 93 -12.50 10.29 20.25
N ILE A 94 -11.45 11.10 20.15
CA ILE A 94 -10.45 11.25 21.20
C ILE A 94 -11.13 11.78 22.47
N GLN A 95 -11.94 12.83 22.37
CA GLN A 95 -12.63 13.42 23.52
C GLN A 95 -13.56 12.43 24.22
N ALA A 96 -14.32 11.64 23.46
CA ALA A 96 -15.22 10.63 24.03
C ALA A 96 -14.44 9.55 24.81
N LEU A 97 -13.26 9.17 24.33
CA LEU A 97 -12.43 8.14 24.96
C LEU A 97 -11.57 8.69 26.12
N GLU A 98 -11.15 9.96 26.07
CA GLU A 98 -10.51 10.67 27.19
C GLU A 98 -11.41 10.77 28.42
N ASN A 99 -12.73 10.78 28.24
CA ASN A 99 -13.69 10.81 29.34
C ASN A 99 -13.83 9.45 30.07
N ILE A 100 -13.19 8.38 29.59
CA ILE A 100 -13.21 7.04 30.19
C ILE A 100 -11.82 6.38 30.24
N PRO A 101 -10.80 7.03 30.83
CA PRO A 101 -9.41 6.56 30.76
C PRO A 101 -9.20 5.26 31.56
N GLY A 102 -9.94 5.06 32.65
CA GLY A 102 -9.91 3.81 33.42
C GLY A 102 -10.36 2.60 32.61
N LEU A 103 -11.31 2.78 31.69
CA LEU A 103 -11.78 1.73 30.79
C LEU A 103 -10.71 1.35 29.76
N LEU A 104 -10.09 2.35 29.13
CA LEU A 104 -9.00 2.15 28.17
C LEU A 104 -7.83 1.38 28.80
N ARG A 105 -7.39 1.80 29.99
CA ARG A 105 -6.29 1.12 30.71
C ARG A 105 -6.63 -0.33 31.03
N SER A 106 -7.87 -0.63 31.43
CA SER A 106 -8.28 -2.00 31.70
C SER A 106 -8.35 -2.85 30.42
N VAL A 107 -8.90 -2.32 29.31
CA VAL A 107 -8.93 -3.02 28.01
C VAL A 107 -7.53 -3.43 27.56
N VAL A 108 -6.53 -2.55 27.69
CA VAL A 108 -5.14 -2.82 27.29
C VAL A 108 -4.42 -3.70 28.32
N GLY A 109 -4.43 -3.29 29.59
CA GLY A 109 -3.65 -3.93 30.66
C GLY A 109 -4.17 -5.29 31.10
N GLU A 110 -5.47 -5.57 30.91
CA GLU A 110 -6.10 -6.85 31.28
C GLU A 110 -6.49 -7.71 30.09
N ALA A 111 -6.04 -7.37 28.87
CA ALA A 111 -6.39 -8.12 27.65
C ALA A 111 -6.11 -9.63 27.75
N GLY A 112 -5.03 -10.01 28.44
CA GLY A 112 -4.64 -11.40 28.70
C GLY A 112 -5.54 -12.15 29.69
N ARG A 113 -6.37 -11.45 30.47
CA ARG A 113 -7.30 -12.03 31.46
C ARG A 113 -8.70 -12.27 30.91
N TYR A 114 -8.99 -11.80 29.70
CA TYR A 114 -10.29 -11.97 29.07
C TYR A 114 -10.50 -13.39 28.55
N THR A 115 -11.68 -13.96 28.84
CA THR A 115 -12.11 -15.22 28.23
C THR A 115 -12.18 -15.09 26.71
N ILE A 116 -12.17 -16.21 25.99
CA ILE A 116 -12.29 -16.21 24.52
C ILE A 116 -13.62 -15.56 24.08
N GLU A 117 -14.71 -15.85 24.78
CA GLU A 117 -16.04 -15.29 24.51
C GLU A 117 -16.05 -13.77 24.65
N ASN A 118 -15.43 -13.28 25.72
CA ASN A 118 -15.24 -11.86 26.01
C ASN A 118 -14.43 -11.15 24.91
N ARG A 119 -13.30 -11.73 24.48
CA ARG A 119 -12.51 -11.17 23.36
C ARG A 119 -13.29 -11.14 22.05
N ARG A 120 -14.10 -12.18 21.78
CA ARG A 120 -14.98 -12.22 20.60
C ARG A 120 -16.08 -11.17 20.67
N ALA A 121 -16.67 -10.95 21.85
CA ALA A 121 -17.67 -9.91 22.09
C ALA A 121 -17.11 -8.52 21.80
N LEU A 122 -15.95 -8.20 22.38
CA LEU A 122 -15.23 -6.96 22.08
C LEU A 122 -14.98 -6.79 20.58
N GLY A 123 -14.48 -7.83 19.90
CA GLY A 123 -14.24 -7.80 18.46
C GLY A 123 -15.51 -7.51 17.64
N ARG A 124 -16.67 -8.05 18.06
CA ARG A 124 -17.97 -7.73 17.42
C ARG A 124 -18.36 -6.28 17.64
N GLY A 125 -18.25 -5.78 18.86
CA GLY A 125 -18.55 -4.37 19.18
C GLY A 125 -17.70 -3.40 18.35
N VAL A 126 -16.39 -3.64 18.27
CA VAL A 126 -15.47 -2.87 17.42
C VAL A 126 -15.85 -2.96 15.94
N THR A 127 -16.24 -4.15 15.46
CA THR A 127 -16.66 -4.35 14.06
C THR A 127 -17.92 -3.56 13.72
N ILE A 128 -18.90 -3.52 14.63
CA ILE A 128 -20.15 -2.77 14.45
C ILE A 128 -19.84 -1.27 14.42
N ALA A 129 -19.12 -0.75 15.41
CA ALA A 129 -18.73 0.65 15.47
C ALA A 129 -17.95 1.09 14.22
N ASN A 130 -17.04 0.25 13.72
CA ASN A 130 -16.27 0.53 12.51
C ASN A 130 -17.16 0.61 11.25
N ARG A 131 -18.23 -0.21 11.18
CA ARG A 131 -19.16 -0.20 10.05
C ARG A 131 -19.93 1.11 9.96
N ASP A 132 -20.30 1.71 11.09
CA ASP A 132 -21.03 2.98 11.09
C ASP A 132 -20.13 4.14 10.65
N VAL A 133 -18.87 4.15 11.08
CA VAL A 133 -17.85 5.10 10.60
C VAL A 133 -17.60 4.92 9.10
N ALA A 134 -17.47 3.68 8.63
CA ALA A 134 -17.28 3.39 7.22
C ALA A 134 -18.44 3.92 6.37
N ARG A 135 -19.69 3.77 6.85
CA ARG A 135 -20.89 4.30 6.17
C ARG A 135 -20.89 5.82 6.13
N TYR A 136 -20.52 6.48 7.23
CA TYR A 136 -20.34 7.94 7.26
C TYR A 136 -19.31 8.41 6.24
N LEU A 137 -18.11 7.83 6.25
CA LEU A 137 -17.04 8.16 5.31
C LEU A 137 -17.45 7.90 3.86
N ALA A 138 -18.09 6.76 3.56
CA ALA A 138 -18.59 6.44 2.23
C ALA A 138 -19.56 7.51 1.71
N THR A 139 -20.47 7.98 2.57
CA THR A 139 -21.45 9.02 2.21
C THR A 139 -20.76 10.36 1.87
N VAL A 140 -19.75 10.75 2.66
CA VAL A 140 -19.00 11.99 2.43
C VAL A 140 -18.13 11.89 1.16
N ILE A 141 -17.45 10.76 0.97
CA ILE A 141 -16.63 10.45 -0.22
C ILE A 141 -17.48 10.49 -1.49
N GLU A 142 -18.66 9.85 -1.49
CA GLU A 142 -19.58 9.83 -2.62
C GLU A 142 -20.11 11.23 -2.94
N ARG A 143 -20.52 12.00 -1.91
CA ARG A 143 -21.00 13.38 -2.07
C ARG A 143 -19.94 14.29 -2.69
N GLU A 144 -18.67 14.10 -2.34
CA GLU A 144 -17.54 14.88 -2.85
C GLU A 144 -16.95 14.31 -4.14
N GLN A 145 -17.49 13.20 -4.65
CA GLN A 145 -17.02 12.54 -5.88
C GLN A 145 -15.53 12.17 -5.81
N LEU A 146 -15.06 11.79 -4.62
CA LEU A 146 -13.68 11.39 -4.38
C LEU A 146 -13.49 9.92 -4.70
N ASP A 147 -12.30 9.56 -5.20
CA ASP A 147 -11.91 8.16 -5.44
C ASP A 147 -10.99 7.70 -4.31
N PRO A 148 -11.48 6.93 -3.32
CA PRO A 148 -10.67 6.59 -2.16
C PRO A 148 -9.68 5.47 -2.49
N CYS A 149 -8.40 5.67 -2.15
CA CYS A 149 -7.34 4.67 -2.33
C CYS A 149 -7.58 3.38 -1.50
N LEU A 150 -8.48 3.44 -0.52
CA LEU A 150 -8.85 2.32 0.35
C LEU A 150 -10.38 2.23 0.45
N PRO A 151 -10.96 1.02 0.51
CA PRO A 151 -12.37 0.87 0.85
C PRO A 151 -12.72 1.62 2.15
N PRO A 152 -13.89 2.28 2.25
CA PRO A 152 -14.28 3.04 3.44
C PRO A 152 -14.17 2.24 4.75
N GLU A 153 -14.42 0.93 4.72
CA GLU A 153 -14.26 0.04 5.88
C GLU A 153 -12.82 -0.06 6.35
N LYS A 154 -11.87 -0.11 5.41
CA LYS A 154 -10.43 -0.15 5.69
C LYS A 154 -9.93 1.20 6.16
N LEU A 155 -10.38 2.29 5.54
CA LEU A 155 -10.07 3.65 5.98
C LEU A 155 -10.56 3.87 7.42
N ALA A 156 -11.81 3.52 7.72
CA ALA A 156 -12.36 3.55 9.07
C ALA A 156 -11.55 2.68 10.05
N SER A 157 -11.13 1.48 9.63
CA SER A 157 -10.35 0.58 10.49
C SER A 157 -9.01 1.19 10.87
N LEU A 158 -8.29 1.75 9.89
CA LEU A 158 -6.99 2.38 10.09
C LEU A 158 -7.11 3.64 10.94
N LEU A 159 -8.11 4.47 10.65
CA LEU A 159 -8.40 5.68 11.41
C LEU A 159 -8.67 5.35 12.88
N ASN A 160 -9.57 4.41 13.15
CA ASN A 160 -9.86 3.95 14.52
C ASN A 160 -8.63 3.36 15.21
N GLY A 161 -7.84 2.56 14.50
CA GLY A 161 -6.61 1.97 15.02
C GLY A 161 -5.58 3.02 15.44
N MET A 162 -5.37 4.04 14.61
CA MET A 162 -4.44 5.14 14.90
C MET A 162 -4.93 6.01 16.07
N LEU A 163 -6.23 6.34 16.12
CA LEU A 163 -6.82 7.08 17.24
C LEU A 163 -6.71 6.30 18.56
N PHE A 164 -6.95 4.98 18.52
CA PHE A 164 -6.77 4.13 19.69
C PHE A 164 -5.30 4.07 20.11
N GLY A 165 -4.37 3.91 19.15
CA GLY A 165 -2.93 3.92 19.43
C GLY A 165 -2.46 5.21 20.10
N TYR A 166 -2.90 6.37 19.58
CA TYR A 166 -2.67 7.67 20.20
C TYR A 166 -3.12 7.70 21.66
N LEU A 167 -4.38 7.32 21.92
CA LEU A 167 -4.94 7.32 23.27
C LEU A 167 -4.21 6.37 24.22
N VAL A 168 -3.84 5.17 23.75
CA VAL A 168 -3.10 4.23 24.58
C VAL A 168 -1.76 4.83 24.98
N ILE A 169 -1.04 5.44 24.05
CA ILE A 169 0.25 6.08 24.32
C ILE A 169 0.08 7.22 25.33
N GLU A 170 -0.85 8.14 25.12
CA GLU A 170 -1.14 9.28 26.00
C GLU A 170 -1.58 8.86 27.41
N VAL A 171 -2.36 7.78 27.52
CA VAL A 171 -2.92 7.33 28.80
C VAL A 171 -1.95 6.46 29.60
N THR A 172 -0.98 5.83 28.93
CA THR A 172 -0.04 4.88 29.55
C THR A 172 1.40 5.40 29.68
N SER A 173 1.74 6.49 28.99
CA SER A 173 3.09 7.07 28.99
C SER A 173 3.09 8.45 29.61
N GLU A 174 4.04 8.72 30.50
CA GLU A 174 4.21 10.06 31.11
C GLU A 174 4.96 11.04 30.19
N CYS A 175 5.71 10.51 29.21
CA CYS A 175 6.41 11.30 28.20
C CYS A 175 6.67 10.49 26.91
N HIS A 176 6.61 11.17 25.76
CA HIS A 176 7.05 10.66 24.46
C HIS A 176 7.36 11.83 23.50
N GLN A 177 7.93 11.54 22.32
CA GLN A 177 8.26 12.54 21.29
C GLN A 177 7.70 12.15 19.91
N LEU A 178 6.56 11.45 19.88
CA LEU A 178 5.96 10.96 18.63
C LEU A 178 5.16 12.03 17.87
N TRP A 179 4.63 13.00 18.59
CA TRP A 179 3.90 14.18 18.11
C TRP A 179 4.07 15.29 19.15
N ASP A 180 3.99 16.54 18.68
CA ASP A 180 4.15 17.70 19.56
C ASP A 180 2.93 17.90 20.48
N ASP A 181 1.73 17.77 19.90
CA ASP A 181 0.46 17.84 20.61
C ASP A 181 -0.66 17.06 19.87
N ARG A 182 -1.86 17.07 20.46
CA ARG A 182 -3.06 16.46 19.86
C ARG A 182 -3.36 16.98 18.45
N GLN A 183 -3.15 18.27 18.22
CA GLN A 183 -3.48 18.91 16.96
C GLN A 183 -2.49 18.54 15.85
N ASP A 184 -1.21 18.41 16.17
CA ASP A 184 -0.17 17.88 15.29
C ASP A 184 -0.48 16.45 14.86
N PHE A 185 -0.79 15.57 15.82
CA PHE A 185 -1.21 14.19 15.53
C PHE A 185 -2.43 14.15 14.60
N LEU A 186 -3.48 14.91 14.91
CA LEU A 186 -4.71 14.95 14.11
C LEU A 186 -4.46 15.50 12.69
N ASN A 187 -3.63 16.54 12.55
CA ASN A 187 -3.29 17.11 11.25
C ASN A 187 -2.51 16.09 10.40
N SER A 188 -1.53 15.40 10.99
CA SER A 188 -0.74 14.36 10.34
C SER A 188 -1.60 13.17 9.92
N LEU A 189 -2.51 12.73 10.79
CA LEU A 189 -3.46 11.65 10.53
C LEU A 189 -4.39 11.97 9.35
N VAL A 190 -4.96 13.18 9.33
CA VAL A 190 -5.84 13.62 8.24
C VAL A 190 -5.07 13.81 6.93
N LYS A 191 -3.85 14.36 7.01
CA LYS A 191 -2.96 14.45 5.85
C LYS A 191 -2.67 13.07 5.26
N LEU A 192 -2.37 12.09 6.11
CA LEU A 192 -2.14 10.69 5.71
C LEU A 192 -3.39 10.09 5.06
N CYS A 193 -4.58 10.30 5.63
CA CYS A 193 -5.83 9.77 5.08
C CYS A 193 -6.17 10.35 3.70
N LEU A 194 -5.84 11.63 3.47
CA LEU A 194 -6.20 12.33 2.22
C LEU A 194 -5.12 12.26 1.14
N HIS A 195 -3.84 12.26 1.52
CA HIS A 195 -2.71 12.41 0.61
C HIS A 195 -1.72 11.24 0.66
N GLY A 196 -1.90 10.30 1.59
CA GLY A 196 -0.92 9.25 1.86
C GLY A 196 0.29 9.74 2.67
N ALA A 197 1.16 8.80 3.06
CA ALA A 197 2.35 9.09 3.87
C ALA A 197 3.51 9.64 3.03
N VAL A 198 3.55 9.28 1.76
CA VAL A 198 4.65 9.57 0.85
C VAL A 198 4.07 10.14 -0.43
N VAL A 199 4.38 11.39 -0.69
CA VAL A 199 4.19 11.98 -2.02
C VAL A 199 5.40 11.57 -2.84
N GLN A 200 5.19 10.79 -3.91
CA GLN A 200 6.22 10.70 -4.94
C GLN A 200 6.46 12.11 -5.43
N LYS A 201 7.68 12.61 -5.23
CA LYS A 201 8.08 13.93 -5.68
C LYS A 201 8.10 13.89 -7.20
N GLU A 202 6.94 14.06 -7.83
CA GLU A 202 6.85 14.44 -9.21
C GLU A 202 7.64 15.75 -9.32
N LEU A 203 8.70 15.74 -10.11
CA LEU A 203 9.31 16.95 -10.63
C LEU A 203 8.29 17.58 -11.57
N THR A 204 7.28 18.25 -11.02
CA THR A 204 6.23 18.94 -11.79
C THR A 204 6.75 20.31 -12.20
N ASP A 205 7.06 20.45 -13.48
CA ASP A 205 6.76 21.70 -14.17
C ASP A 205 5.27 21.72 -14.54
N LYS A 206 4.69 22.92 -14.55
CA LYS A 206 3.28 23.22 -14.22
C LYS A 206 2.20 22.87 -15.28
N THR A 207 1.14 22.18 -14.83
CA THR A 207 -0.32 22.45 -15.05
C THR A 207 -0.96 22.33 -16.47
N PRO A 208 -2.31 22.38 -16.63
CA PRO A 208 -3.28 21.32 -16.28
C PRO A 208 -4.34 21.07 -17.39
N LYS A 209 -4.91 19.86 -17.52
CA LYS A 209 -6.33 19.67 -17.91
C LYS A 209 -6.81 18.22 -17.79
N GLU A 210 -7.98 18.12 -17.21
CA GLU A 210 -8.79 16.94 -16.94
C GLU A 210 -9.13 16.15 -18.21
N GLN A 211 -9.20 14.83 -18.07
CA GLN A 211 -10.29 14.03 -18.65
C GLN A 211 -10.43 12.69 -17.91
N LYS A 212 -11.58 12.52 -17.27
CA LYS A 212 -12.07 11.31 -16.61
C LYS A 212 -12.06 10.10 -17.55
N SER A 213 -11.56 8.96 -17.09
CA SER A 213 -12.01 7.62 -17.55
C SER A 213 -11.66 6.53 -16.53
N THR A 214 -12.69 6.02 -15.85
CA THR A 214 -12.89 4.64 -15.35
C THR A 214 -11.67 3.78 -14.93
N SER A 215 -11.65 3.28 -13.68
CA SER A 215 -11.68 1.83 -13.31
C SER A 215 -11.04 1.52 -11.94
N HIS A 216 -11.72 0.69 -11.17
CA HIS A 216 -11.28 -0.41 -10.28
C HIS A 216 -9.81 -0.51 -9.75
N PRO A 217 -9.62 -1.15 -8.58
CA PRO A 217 -8.63 -0.81 -7.55
C PRO A 217 -7.18 -0.85 -8.06
N SER A 218 -6.34 0.08 -7.58
CA SER A 218 -4.92 0.18 -7.95
C SER A 218 -4.08 -0.97 -7.39
N GLU A 219 -4.26 -2.15 -7.98
CA GLU A 219 -3.12 -2.99 -8.34
C GLU A 219 -2.12 -2.09 -9.07
N GLN A 220 -0.83 -2.10 -8.70
CA GLN A 220 0.20 -1.55 -9.57
C GLN A 220 0.02 -2.20 -10.94
N LYS A 221 -0.58 -1.47 -11.89
CA LYS A 221 -0.90 -1.99 -13.21
C LYS A 221 0.42 -2.18 -13.93
N VAL A 222 0.93 -3.42 -13.90
CA VAL A 222 2.11 -3.82 -14.67
C VAL A 222 1.80 -3.58 -16.14
N ALA A 223 2.45 -2.56 -16.70
CA ALA A 223 2.26 -2.08 -18.06
C ALA A 223 3.36 -2.65 -18.96
N ASP A 224 3.53 -3.97 -18.94
CA ASP A 224 4.49 -4.65 -19.79
C ASP A 224 4.10 -4.56 -21.28
N LEU A 225 5.10 -4.50 -22.15
CA LEU A 225 4.90 -4.27 -23.58
C LEU A 225 4.64 -5.60 -24.31
N PRO A 226 3.74 -5.61 -25.32
CA PRO A 226 3.58 -6.76 -26.21
C PRO A 226 4.82 -6.94 -27.09
N ALA A 227 5.07 -8.19 -27.49
CA ALA A 227 6.26 -8.58 -28.26
C ALA A 227 6.50 -7.70 -29.51
N PHE A 228 5.45 -7.41 -30.27
CA PHE A 228 5.55 -6.59 -31.48
C PHE A 228 6.07 -5.17 -31.19
N LEU A 229 5.61 -4.52 -30.10
CA LEU A 229 6.10 -3.19 -29.72
C LEU A 229 7.56 -3.25 -29.28
N VAL A 230 7.94 -4.25 -28.47
CA VAL A 230 9.34 -4.43 -28.06
C VAL A 230 10.25 -4.59 -29.27
N HIS A 231 9.83 -5.36 -30.28
CA HIS A 231 10.57 -5.51 -31.53
C HIS A 231 10.66 -4.21 -32.33
N SER A 232 9.55 -3.45 -32.43
CA SER A 232 9.54 -2.14 -33.09
C SER A 232 10.47 -1.14 -32.40
N VAL A 233 10.48 -1.10 -31.07
CA VAL A 233 11.41 -0.25 -30.29
C VAL A 233 12.85 -0.61 -30.61
N LEU A 234 13.20 -1.90 -30.58
CA LEU A 234 14.56 -2.36 -30.89
C LEU A 234 14.96 -2.10 -32.34
N GLU A 235 14.00 -2.11 -33.28
CA GLU A 235 14.23 -1.80 -34.69
C GLU A 235 14.41 -0.30 -34.93
N GLN A 236 13.57 0.56 -34.35
CA GLN A 236 13.72 2.02 -34.42
C GLN A 236 15.03 2.47 -33.77
N ALA A 237 15.38 1.94 -32.59
CA ALA A 237 16.65 2.22 -31.93
C ALA A 237 17.86 1.80 -32.79
N LYS A 238 17.75 0.69 -33.53
CA LYS A 238 18.76 0.25 -34.49
C LYS A 238 18.94 1.23 -35.65
N GLN A 239 17.86 1.86 -36.11
CA GLN A 239 17.90 2.84 -37.18
C GLN A 239 18.54 4.17 -36.73
N GLN A 240 18.42 4.52 -35.45
CA GLN A 240 19.03 5.74 -34.90
C GLN A 240 20.54 5.61 -34.68
N GLY A 241 21.02 4.43 -34.25
CA GLY A 241 22.44 4.19 -34.18
C GLY A 241 22.85 3.01 -33.31
N LEU A 242 24.15 2.72 -33.28
CA LEU A 242 24.69 1.62 -32.47
C LEU A 242 24.51 1.86 -30.97
N ARG A 243 24.62 3.12 -30.51
CA ARG A 243 24.41 3.49 -29.10
C ARG A 243 22.99 3.16 -28.66
N ASP A 244 22.02 3.70 -29.38
CA ASP A 244 20.61 3.60 -28.99
C ASP A 244 20.12 2.16 -29.15
N TYR A 245 20.62 1.43 -30.15
CA TYR A 245 20.37 0.00 -30.25
C TYR A 245 20.89 -0.80 -29.06
N ALA A 246 22.11 -0.51 -28.61
CA ALA A 246 22.68 -1.14 -27.41
C ALA A 246 21.90 -0.75 -26.15
N LEU A 247 21.44 0.49 -26.06
CA LEU A 247 20.67 1.00 -24.93
C LEU A 247 19.31 0.30 -24.82
N ALA A 248 18.54 0.27 -25.92
CA ALA A 248 17.28 -0.45 -26.00
C ALA A 248 17.48 -1.95 -25.73
N TYR A 249 18.55 -2.55 -26.28
CA TYR A 249 18.88 -3.94 -26.02
C TYR A 249 19.13 -4.21 -24.52
N VAL A 250 19.95 -3.42 -23.83
CA VAL A 250 20.23 -3.62 -22.40
C VAL A 250 18.99 -3.46 -21.54
N LEU A 251 18.14 -2.46 -21.83
CA LEU A 251 16.87 -2.24 -21.13
C LEU A 251 15.98 -3.49 -21.13
N PHE A 252 15.83 -4.14 -22.28
CA PHE A 252 14.99 -5.35 -22.41
C PHE A 252 15.72 -6.66 -22.15
N ALA A 253 17.05 -6.71 -22.26
CA ALA A 253 17.83 -7.95 -22.08
C ALA A 253 18.19 -8.21 -20.62
N ALA A 254 18.38 -7.16 -19.82
CA ALA A 254 18.88 -7.25 -18.45
C ALA A 254 17.94 -6.59 -17.41
N GLY A 255 16.85 -5.93 -17.82
CA GLY A 255 15.86 -5.38 -16.88
C GLY A 255 16.42 -4.36 -15.89
N LEU A 256 17.46 -3.62 -16.29
CA LEU A 256 18.10 -2.63 -15.44
C LEU A 256 17.27 -1.33 -15.35
N SER A 257 17.37 -0.63 -14.24
CA SER A 257 16.81 0.73 -14.11
C SER A 257 17.64 1.76 -14.88
N THR A 258 17.10 2.97 -15.08
CA THR A 258 17.82 4.08 -15.70
C THR A 258 19.10 4.42 -14.95
N GLN A 259 19.03 4.46 -13.61
CA GLN A 259 20.16 4.68 -12.71
C GLN A 259 21.25 3.61 -12.87
N GLU A 260 20.85 2.35 -12.97
CA GLU A 260 21.79 1.25 -13.13
C GLU A 260 22.49 1.34 -14.49
N ILE A 261 21.77 1.67 -15.56
CA ILE A 261 22.35 1.79 -16.91
C ILE A 261 23.37 2.91 -17.01
N VAL A 262 23.06 4.11 -16.48
CA VAL A 262 24.01 5.25 -16.54
C VAL A 262 25.24 5.03 -15.67
N ALA A 263 25.13 4.21 -14.61
CA ALA A 263 26.23 3.85 -13.73
C ALA A 263 27.05 2.63 -14.22
N LEU A 264 26.66 1.98 -15.33
CA LEU A 264 27.42 0.85 -15.85
C LEU A 264 28.78 1.31 -16.39
N GLU A 265 29.84 0.63 -15.97
CA GLU A 265 31.18 0.74 -16.54
C GLU A 265 31.51 -0.45 -17.45
N ARG A 266 32.45 -0.25 -18.38
CA ARG A 266 32.94 -1.30 -19.29
C ARG A 266 33.51 -2.49 -18.52
N SER A 267 34.13 -2.24 -17.36
CA SER A 267 34.67 -3.22 -16.42
C SER A 267 33.60 -4.13 -15.81
N HIS A 268 32.33 -3.70 -15.76
CA HIS A 268 31.23 -4.46 -15.18
C HIS A 268 30.71 -5.59 -16.09
N GLN A 269 31.24 -5.74 -17.30
CA GLN A 269 30.84 -6.80 -18.22
C GLN A 269 31.67 -8.06 -18.05
N ILE A 270 30.98 -9.18 -17.87
CA ILE A 270 31.57 -10.52 -17.83
C ILE A 270 30.97 -11.30 -18.99
N SER A 271 31.69 -11.42 -20.10
CA SER A 271 31.21 -12.09 -21.32
C SER A 271 32.18 -13.15 -21.82
N ASN A 272 31.65 -14.34 -22.12
CA ASN A 272 32.37 -15.43 -22.78
C ASN A 272 31.41 -16.18 -23.74
N SER A 273 31.83 -17.32 -24.28
CA SER A 273 31.00 -18.11 -25.21
C SER A 273 29.74 -18.72 -24.59
N GLN A 274 29.67 -18.81 -23.26
CA GLN A 274 28.60 -19.47 -22.51
C GLN A 274 27.65 -18.51 -21.80
N GLN A 275 28.11 -17.29 -21.45
CA GLN A 275 27.29 -16.32 -20.73
C GLN A 275 27.72 -14.88 -20.99
N HIS A 276 26.79 -13.96 -20.74
CA HIS A 276 27.06 -12.53 -20.68
C HIS A 276 26.32 -11.97 -19.46
N LEU A 277 27.06 -11.47 -18.48
CA LEU A 277 26.55 -10.91 -17.24
C LEU A 277 26.95 -9.44 -17.14
N LEU A 278 26.09 -8.64 -16.51
CA LEU A 278 26.36 -7.28 -16.07
C LEU A 278 26.42 -7.23 -14.55
N GLN A 279 27.48 -6.67 -14.01
CA GLN A 279 27.59 -6.38 -12.59
C GLN A 279 26.95 -5.03 -12.28
N VAL A 280 25.90 -5.05 -11.46
CA VAL A 280 25.24 -3.84 -10.96
C VAL A 280 25.86 -3.49 -9.62
N THR A 281 26.43 -2.29 -9.51
CA THR A 281 27.11 -1.79 -8.31
C THR A 281 26.32 -0.70 -7.58
N GLN A 282 25.26 -0.17 -8.20
CA GLN A 282 24.35 0.79 -7.58
C GLN A 282 23.35 0.05 -6.68
N GLY A 283 23.32 0.41 -5.40
CA GLY A 283 22.49 -0.26 -4.40
C GLY A 283 23.03 -1.64 -4.01
N VAL A 284 22.16 -2.67 -4.08
CA VAL A 284 22.57 -4.06 -3.78
C VAL A 284 23.42 -4.59 -4.93
N VAL A 285 24.68 -4.93 -4.62
CA VAL A 285 25.61 -5.49 -5.60
C VAL A 285 25.12 -6.86 -6.06
N ARG A 286 24.91 -6.99 -7.37
CA ARG A 286 24.37 -8.21 -7.98
C ARG A 286 24.85 -8.39 -9.42
N GLN A 287 24.68 -9.59 -9.94
CA GLN A 287 24.94 -9.90 -11.35
C GLN A 287 23.65 -10.24 -12.05
N VAL A 288 23.46 -9.70 -13.25
CA VAL A 288 22.25 -9.89 -14.05
C VAL A 288 22.63 -10.41 -15.44
N PRO A 289 21.98 -11.48 -15.94
CA PRO A 289 22.25 -11.98 -17.28
C PRO A 289 21.75 -11.01 -18.35
N VAL A 290 22.50 -10.90 -19.44
CA VAL A 290 22.09 -10.21 -20.67
C VAL A 290 21.47 -11.23 -21.61
N ASN A 291 20.14 -11.27 -21.66
CA ASN A 291 19.38 -12.25 -22.41
C ASN A 291 19.58 -12.12 -23.93
N GLN A 292 19.91 -13.23 -24.61
CA GLN A 292 19.97 -13.28 -26.08
C GLN A 292 18.58 -13.28 -26.73
N TRP A 293 17.57 -13.76 -26.00
CA TRP A 293 16.20 -13.91 -26.48
C TRP A 293 15.30 -12.94 -25.73
N ILE A 294 14.69 -12.02 -26.47
CA ILE A 294 13.77 -11.00 -25.96
C ILE A 294 12.47 -11.20 -26.73
N MET A 295 11.37 -11.48 -26.02
CA MET A 295 10.04 -11.67 -26.59
C MET A 295 10.01 -12.67 -27.76
N GLY A 296 10.78 -13.76 -27.67
CA GLY A 296 10.82 -14.81 -28.69
C GLY A 296 11.76 -14.55 -29.89
N LYS A 297 12.40 -13.37 -29.97
CA LYS A 297 13.39 -13.07 -31.01
C LYS A 297 14.82 -13.06 -30.46
N ARG A 298 15.76 -13.63 -31.22
CA ARG A 298 17.18 -13.69 -30.85
C ARG A 298 17.94 -12.46 -31.33
N TYR A 299 18.72 -11.84 -30.44
CA TYR A 299 19.52 -10.62 -30.67
C TYR A 299 21.03 -10.89 -30.54
N GLY A 300 21.50 -11.89 -31.28
CA GLY A 300 22.93 -12.26 -31.34
C GLY A 300 23.34 -13.37 -30.36
N SER A 301 24.63 -13.36 -30.01
CA SER A 301 25.29 -14.29 -29.09
C SER A 301 25.89 -13.56 -27.89
N TYR A 302 26.38 -14.30 -26.89
CA TYR A 302 26.96 -13.71 -25.68
C TYR A 302 28.15 -12.78 -25.96
N THR A 303 28.97 -13.12 -26.96
CA THR A 303 30.14 -12.33 -27.37
C THR A 303 29.87 -11.39 -28.56
N ARG A 304 28.72 -11.53 -29.23
CA ARG A 304 28.34 -10.70 -30.38
C ARG A 304 26.84 -10.38 -30.36
N ASN A 305 26.50 -9.29 -29.70
CA ASN A 305 25.17 -8.71 -29.52
C ASN A 305 25.24 -7.17 -29.66
N PRO A 306 24.12 -6.44 -29.64
CA PRO A 306 24.09 -4.98 -29.80
C PRO A 306 25.05 -4.24 -28.85
N LEU A 307 25.09 -4.62 -27.56
CA LEU A 307 25.99 -4.00 -26.58
C LEU A 307 27.46 -4.19 -26.93
N SER A 308 27.88 -5.42 -27.24
CA SER A 308 29.27 -5.69 -27.64
C SER A 308 29.67 -4.97 -28.94
N GLN A 309 28.72 -4.80 -29.88
CA GLN A 309 28.96 -4.10 -31.14
C GLN A 309 29.14 -2.60 -30.92
N TRP A 310 28.32 -2.00 -30.04
CA TRP A 310 28.50 -0.62 -29.62
C TRP A 310 29.88 -0.40 -29.01
N LEU A 311 30.24 -1.21 -28.01
CA LEU A 311 31.51 -1.07 -27.29
C LEU A 311 32.74 -1.27 -28.18
N LYS A 312 32.67 -2.21 -29.13
CA LYS A 312 33.77 -2.44 -30.08
C LYS A 312 33.99 -1.26 -31.03
N ASN A 313 32.96 -0.48 -31.33
CA ASN A 313 33.06 0.69 -32.21
C ASN A 313 33.50 1.96 -31.48
N ARG A 314 33.53 1.95 -30.15
CA ARG A 314 33.99 3.08 -29.34
C ARG A 314 35.51 3.23 -29.37
N LYS A 315 35.98 4.47 -29.54
CA LYS A 315 37.40 4.83 -29.58
C LYS A 315 37.83 5.71 -28.40
N ASP A 316 36.89 6.14 -27.57
CA ASP A 316 37.11 7.00 -26.43
C ASP A 316 37.65 6.22 -25.20
N ARG A 317 38.15 6.97 -24.21
CA ARG A 317 38.74 6.44 -22.97
C ARG A 317 37.76 6.40 -21.77
N GLN A 318 36.47 6.70 -21.96
CA GLN A 318 35.52 6.73 -20.85
C GLN A 318 35.25 5.34 -20.30
N SER A 319 35.19 5.22 -18.97
CA SER A 319 34.82 3.98 -18.29
C SER A 319 33.34 3.65 -18.45
N ALA A 320 32.46 4.65 -18.49
CA ALA A 320 31.02 4.47 -18.66
C ALA A 320 30.67 3.71 -19.94
N VAL A 321 29.68 2.81 -19.88
CA VAL A 321 29.19 2.00 -21.02
C VAL A 321 28.43 2.85 -22.04
N PHE A 322 27.67 3.84 -21.58
CA PHE A 322 26.92 4.76 -22.42
C PHE A 322 27.46 6.17 -22.26
N ILE A 323 27.69 6.83 -23.40
CA ILE A 323 28.17 8.20 -23.49
C ILE A 323 27.21 9.02 -24.36
N ASN A 324 27.10 10.31 -24.08
CA ASN A 324 26.34 11.25 -24.88
C ASN A 324 27.11 11.66 -26.15
N ASP A 325 26.53 12.53 -26.96
CA ASP A 325 27.11 12.97 -28.25
C ASP A 325 28.40 13.81 -28.07
N THR A 326 28.67 14.28 -26.85
CA THR A 326 29.90 15.01 -26.48
C THR A 326 30.99 14.09 -25.88
N GLU A 327 30.84 12.77 -26.01
CA GLU A 327 31.73 11.74 -25.44
C GLU A 327 31.88 11.80 -23.91
N GLN A 328 30.88 12.33 -23.20
CA GLN A 328 30.80 12.30 -21.74
C GLN A 328 29.85 11.20 -21.26
N PRO A 329 30.00 10.70 -20.02
CA PRO A 329 29.05 9.75 -19.43
C PRO A 329 27.61 10.25 -19.55
N MET A 330 26.73 9.39 -20.06
CA MET A 330 25.32 9.73 -20.26
C MET A 330 24.59 9.88 -18.92
N SER A 331 23.78 10.92 -18.78
CA SER A 331 22.90 11.16 -17.63
C SER A 331 21.53 10.47 -17.78
N GLU A 332 20.77 10.34 -16.70
CA GLU A 332 19.43 9.76 -16.75
C GLU A 332 18.46 10.57 -17.63
N VAL A 333 18.63 11.89 -17.68
CA VAL A 333 17.80 12.79 -18.50
C VAL A 333 18.06 12.52 -19.98
N GLU A 334 19.34 12.41 -20.38
CA GLU A 334 19.72 12.09 -21.75
C GLU A 334 19.27 10.68 -22.15
N LEU A 335 19.37 9.71 -21.25
CA LEU A 335 18.88 8.35 -21.49
C LEU A 335 17.37 8.32 -21.72
N ARG A 336 16.59 9.08 -20.93
CA ARG A 336 15.13 9.22 -21.10
C ARG A 336 14.79 9.94 -22.40
N ALA A 337 15.56 10.96 -22.77
CA ALA A 337 15.40 11.67 -24.04
C ALA A 337 15.67 10.74 -25.24
N ALA A 338 16.75 9.96 -25.20
CA ALA A 338 17.04 8.96 -26.22
C ALA A 338 15.89 7.95 -26.35
N TRP A 339 15.35 7.44 -25.22
CA TRP A 339 14.18 6.58 -25.25
C TRP A 339 12.98 7.23 -25.93
N GLN A 340 12.65 8.48 -25.59
CA GLN A 340 11.56 9.20 -26.24
C GLN A 340 11.79 9.35 -27.75
N GLU A 341 13.03 9.54 -28.17
CA GLU A 341 13.40 9.69 -29.57
C GLU A 341 13.17 8.40 -30.36
N PHE A 342 13.75 7.26 -29.92
CA PHE A 342 13.59 5.98 -30.63
C PHE A 342 12.30 5.23 -30.32
N THR A 343 11.41 5.79 -29.48
CA THR A 343 10.04 5.30 -29.32
C THR A 343 9.00 6.26 -29.90
N SER A 344 9.44 7.35 -30.52
CA SER A 344 8.56 8.34 -31.14
C SER A 344 7.65 7.70 -32.19
N GLY A 345 6.35 7.96 -32.07
CA GLY A 345 5.33 7.40 -32.94
C GLY A 345 4.89 5.96 -32.60
N LEU A 346 5.52 5.29 -31.64
CA LEU A 346 5.01 4.03 -31.09
C LEU A 346 4.02 4.32 -29.97
N LEU A 347 2.88 3.64 -29.99
CA LEU A 347 1.82 3.79 -29.00
C LEU A 347 1.27 2.42 -28.59
N ILE A 348 0.90 2.27 -27.32
CA ILE A 348 0.28 1.04 -26.79
C ILE A 348 -1.17 0.90 -27.28
N SER A 349 -1.84 2.04 -27.38
CA SER A 349 -3.18 2.26 -27.90
C SER A 349 -3.22 3.68 -28.47
N GLU A 350 -4.29 4.10 -29.15
CA GLU A 350 -4.39 5.32 -29.98
C GLU A 350 -3.84 6.63 -29.36
N LYS A 351 -3.62 6.70 -28.04
CA LYS A 351 -3.09 7.90 -27.34
C LYS A 351 -2.06 7.64 -26.22
N GLN A 352 -1.58 6.41 -26.00
CA GLN A 352 -0.71 6.12 -24.85
C GLN A 352 0.76 5.93 -25.26
N PRO A 353 1.67 6.86 -24.87
CA PRO A 353 3.10 6.75 -25.19
C PRO A 353 3.78 5.63 -24.39
N LEU A 354 4.95 5.22 -24.86
CA LEU A 354 5.79 4.25 -24.17
C LEU A 354 6.66 4.94 -23.11
N PHE A 355 6.69 4.35 -21.92
CA PHE A 355 7.54 4.76 -20.80
C PHE A 355 8.71 3.80 -20.64
N ILE A 356 9.89 4.33 -20.32
CA ILE A 356 11.11 3.53 -20.23
C ILE A 356 11.06 2.47 -19.12
N GLU A 357 10.34 2.75 -18.04
CA GLU A 357 10.12 1.81 -16.93
C GLU A 357 9.48 0.52 -17.41
N GLN A 358 8.68 0.57 -18.49
CA GLN A 358 8.02 -0.59 -19.06
C GLN A 358 9.01 -1.63 -19.58
N ALA A 359 10.24 -1.24 -19.95
CA ALA A 359 11.25 -2.21 -20.37
C ALA A 359 11.63 -3.18 -19.25
N ARG A 360 11.88 -2.66 -18.04
CA ARG A 360 12.14 -3.48 -16.85
C ARG A 360 10.91 -4.30 -16.45
N GLN A 361 9.72 -3.70 -16.52
CA GLN A 361 8.47 -4.43 -16.25
C GLN A 361 8.29 -5.62 -17.20
N THR A 362 8.56 -5.39 -18.49
CA THR A 362 8.50 -6.40 -19.56
C THR A 362 9.50 -7.51 -19.32
N TRP A 363 10.74 -7.16 -18.94
CA TRP A 363 11.77 -8.15 -18.59
C TRP A 363 11.36 -9.00 -17.38
N CYS A 364 10.84 -8.41 -16.30
CA CYS A 364 10.38 -9.16 -15.12
C CYS A 364 9.28 -10.18 -15.50
N VAL A 365 8.26 -9.74 -16.26
CA VAL A 365 7.18 -10.63 -16.70
C VAL A 365 7.72 -11.74 -17.60
N GLU A 366 8.64 -11.43 -18.52
CA GLU A 366 9.24 -12.44 -19.40
C GLU A 366 10.04 -13.49 -18.63
N MET A 367 10.83 -13.08 -17.64
CA MET A 367 11.64 -14.00 -16.83
C MET A 367 10.76 -14.97 -16.03
N LEU A 368 9.67 -14.47 -15.43
CA LEU A 368 8.68 -15.31 -14.74
C LEU A 368 7.98 -16.27 -15.70
N MET A 369 7.62 -15.81 -16.91
CA MET A 369 7.05 -16.69 -17.93
C MET A 369 8.04 -17.76 -18.42
N LYS A 370 9.35 -17.48 -18.39
CA LYS A 370 10.42 -18.44 -18.70
C LYS A 370 10.72 -19.41 -17.55
N GLY A 371 10.02 -19.30 -16.42
CA GLY A 371 10.10 -20.25 -15.31
C GLY A 371 11.07 -19.88 -14.21
N ILE A 372 11.59 -18.66 -14.18
CA ILE A 372 12.31 -18.13 -13.01
C ILE A 372 11.30 -17.94 -11.87
N ASP A 373 11.62 -18.39 -10.66
CA ASP A 373 10.77 -18.17 -9.50
C ASP A 373 10.93 -16.75 -8.91
N LEU A 374 10.06 -16.41 -7.95
CA LEU A 374 10.01 -15.06 -7.39
C LEU A 374 11.25 -14.73 -6.58
N GLU A 375 11.79 -15.72 -5.86
CA GLU A 375 12.97 -15.62 -5.03
C GLU A 375 14.21 -15.37 -5.89
N ASP A 376 14.43 -16.15 -6.95
CA ASP A 376 15.55 -15.97 -7.88
C ASP A 376 15.43 -14.64 -8.63
N LEU A 377 14.23 -14.24 -9.05
CA LEU A 377 14.01 -12.93 -9.67
C LEU A 377 14.28 -11.78 -8.70
N SER A 378 14.04 -11.97 -7.40
CA SER A 378 14.38 -10.97 -6.38
C SER A 378 15.89 -10.69 -6.33
N ILE A 379 16.70 -11.75 -6.46
CA ILE A 379 18.16 -11.66 -6.49
C ILE A 379 18.63 -10.95 -7.76
N LEU A 380 18.05 -11.28 -8.92
CA LEU A 380 18.46 -10.69 -10.20
C LEU A 380 18.00 -9.25 -10.37
N SER A 381 16.78 -8.93 -9.95
CA SER A 381 16.20 -7.59 -10.10
C SER A 381 16.64 -6.64 -8.98
N GLY A 382 17.01 -7.16 -7.80
CA GLY A 382 17.25 -6.35 -6.61
C GLY A 382 15.97 -5.79 -5.97
N TRP A 383 14.79 -6.26 -6.38
CA TRP A 383 13.51 -5.98 -5.74
C TRP A 383 13.13 -7.10 -4.78
N ASP A 384 12.42 -6.78 -3.70
CA ASP A 384 11.89 -7.81 -2.82
C ASP A 384 10.71 -8.56 -3.46
N THR A 385 10.35 -9.71 -2.89
CA THR A 385 9.28 -10.56 -3.43
C THR A 385 7.91 -9.89 -3.38
N THR A 386 7.68 -8.92 -2.48
CA THR A 386 6.41 -8.18 -2.40
C THR A 386 6.27 -7.19 -3.56
N GLN A 387 7.35 -6.52 -3.94
CA GLN A 387 7.43 -5.67 -5.13
C GLN A 387 7.28 -6.48 -6.42
N LEU A 388 7.67 -7.75 -6.41
CA LEU A 388 7.57 -8.64 -7.59
C LEU A 388 6.20 -9.32 -7.74
N GLN A 389 5.34 -9.33 -6.72
CA GLN A 389 4.02 -9.99 -6.78
C GLN A 389 3.13 -9.54 -7.94
N PRO A 390 3.01 -8.24 -8.27
CA PRO A 390 2.21 -7.81 -9.42
C PRO A 390 2.70 -8.41 -10.75
N TYR A 391 4.02 -8.57 -10.92
CA TYR A 391 4.62 -9.17 -12.11
C TYR A 391 4.36 -10.66 -12.18
N ALA A 392 4.44 -11.38 -11.06
CA ALA A 392 4.09 -12.80 -10.98
C ALA A 392 2.61 -13.05 -11.29
N ARG A 393 1.72 -12.15 -10.86
CA ARG A 393 0.32 -12.20 -11.27
C ARG A 393 0.17 -11.98 -12.76
N ARG A 394 0.79 -10.93 -13.31
CA ARG A 394 0.75 -10.61 -14.74
C ARG A 394 1.29 -11.72 -15.63
N ALA A 395 2.40 -12.35 -15.24
CA ALA A 395 2.98 -13.50 -15.94
C ALA A 395 2.03 -14.70 -15.95
N ARG A 396 1.37 -14.98 -14.81
CA ARG A 396 0.35 -16.04 -14.72
C ARG A 396 -0.86 -15.77 -15.61
N GLU A 397 -1.33 -14.51 -15.67
CA GLU A 397 -2.41 -14.09 -16.57
C GLU A 397 -2.04 -14.34 -18.03
N LYS A 398 -0.86 -13.89 -18.47
CA LYS A 398 -0.37 -14.14 -19.83
C LYS A 398 -0.25 -15.64 -20.14
N ALA A 399 0.35 -16.40 -19.24
CA ALA A 399 0.48 -17.85 -19.41
C ALA A 399 -0.89 -18.57 -19.45
N ALA A 400 -1.91 -18.06 -18.73
CA ALA A 400 -3.27 -18.59 -18.79
C ALA A 400 -3.94 -18.28 -20.14
N LEU A 401 -3.78 -17.05 -20.64
CA LEU A 401 -4.28 -16.64 -21.96
C LEU A 401 -3.63 -17.45 -23.09
N GLU A 402 -2.31 -17.64 -23.06
CA GLU A 402 -1.61 -18.48 -24.05
C GLU A 402 -2.12 -19.92 -24.04
N ARG A 403 -2.37 -20.50 -22.85
CA ARG A 403 -2.95 -21.84 -22.73
C ARG A 403 -4.37 -21.89 -23.29
N ALA A 404 -5.19 -20.88 -23.02
CA ALA A 404 -6.55 -20.80 -23.56
C ALA A 404 -6.55 -20.68 -25.09
N LEU A 405 -5.69 -19.82 -25.65
CA LEU A 405 -5.56 -19.65 -27.10
C LEU A 405 -5.07 -20.92 -27.81
N ARG A 406 -4.20 -21.72 -27.18
CA ARG A 406 -3.77 -23.02 -27.73
C ARG A 406 -4.91 -24.04 -27.81
N LEU A 407 -5.93 -23.95 -26.96
CA LEU A 407 -7.09 -24.84 -27.04
C LEU A 407 -8.00 -24.52 -28.23
N ASP A 408 -7.97 -23.28 -28.72
CA ASP A 408 -8.76 -22.81 -29.87
C ASP A 408 -8.06 -23.09 -31.22
N GLN A 409 -6.76 -23.39 -31.20
CA GLN A 409 -6.04 -23.83 -32.38
C GLN A 409 -6.37 -25.31 -32.66
N LYS A 410 -7.17 -25.55 -33.71
CA LYS A 410 -7.35 -26.91 -34.26
C LYS A 410 -5.98 -27.50 -34.63
N PHE A 411 -5.70 -28.68 -34.09
CA PHE A 411 -4.54 -29.52 -34.42
C PHE A 411 -4.38 -29.73 -35.93
#